data_AF-A0A7Y5GM15-F1
#
_entry.id   AF-A0A7Y5GM15-F1
#
_cell.length_a   1.000
_cell.length_b   1.000
_cell.length_c   1.000
_cell.angle_alpha   90.00
_cell.angle_beta   90.00
_cell.angle_gamma   90.00
#
_symmetry.space_group_name_H-M   'P 1'
#
loop_
_entity.id
_entity.type
_entity.pdbx_description
1 polymer ?
#
loop_
_entity_poly.entity_id
_entity_poly.type
_entity_poly.pdbx_seq_one_letter_code
_entity_poly.pdbx_strand_id
1 'polypeptide(L)'
;MKKIGIFFGAGAEVSYGLPSGGKFALELFRQNVSNLKTELHNQLNYKINEKDIYATEWLPKDYKNKRIHAFGKNEFGDLIESTIEVNRSRIISLLDNFDLLFRNAAKELRIEETLLETKFGKLTGKSIGEETYSQVVQINEMLAKQSKLFESIYFSSILDLLKSGTAQNEISTNILRRYAGAFLQLFVGAHGQELIQKLNQDLFTKAPDDIPIFDDIFGMFRIEYSKAGLIAIELLLETKQANSKNEALENYLECECTDLFVKVCQKVLDSLFCDILDYQGLIDSHFRYLFSPQKEWAKFTKMILFLRSAHSLIKANIADKQYLNDGYYSDLRNCAEYDLEINAIGTSNYNNIIENVLEGKILNKIKHIYHLNGAVTDYFNPYKNTVTNYSDIDFVPQNQILVPFILTQSGLKPLTSVSISRRYVELFDKLKNSDAIIVIGYNFNTDDSHINGLFRELIEIEGKKLFWVNIKEDTKDIRRELMINLRLDMKFKENIQVICVNPDTRLQKNDIWLKVVSNLLTPKL
;
A
#
# COMPACT_ATOMS: atom_id res chain seq x y z
N MET A 1 23.71 13.09 27.16
CA MET A 1 22.73 12.88 26.07
C MET A 1 23.32 12.01 24.99
N LYS A 2 22.67 10.89 24.70
CA LYS A 2 22.98 10.00 23.57
C LYS A 2 22.33 10.53 22.30
N LYS A 3 23.07 10.59 21.21
CA LYS A 3 22.59 11.03 19.90
C LYS A 3 21.84 9.90 19.21
N ILE A 4 20.59 10.12 18.87
CA ILE A 4 19.75 9.13 18.18
C ILE A 4 19.38 9.64 16.79
N GLY A 5 19.45 8.73 15.81
CA GLY A 5 18.82 8.90 14.51
C GLY A 5 17.46 8.23 14.51
N ILE A 6 16.43 8.87 13.95
CA ILE A 6 15.07 8.32 13.94
C ILE A 6 14.60 8.20 12.50
N PHE A 7 13.91 7.10 12.18
CA PHE A 7 13.25 6.90 10.90
C PHE A 7 11.80 6.48 11.07
N PHE A 8 10.89 7.16 10.38
CA PHE A 8 9.46 6.92 10.46
C PHE A 8 8.89 6.31 9.18
N GLY A 9 8.01 5.34 9.34
CA GLY A 9 7.14 4.82 8.28
C GLY A 9 5.66 5.10 8.54
N ALA A 10 4.80 4.66 7.62
CA ALA A 10 3.38 4.98 7.62
C ALA A 10 2.65 4.46 8.87
N GLY A 11 3.14 3.36 9.47
CA GLY A 11 2.59 2.83 10.72
C GLY A 11 2.70 3.78 11.91
N ALA A 12 3.64 4.74 11.88
CA ALA A 12 3.77 5.75 12.93
C ALA A 12 2.62 6.77 12.89
N GLU A 13 1.95 6.89 11.73
CA GLU A 13 0.92 7.90 11.49
C GLU A 13 -0.51 7.44 11.76
N VAL A 14 -0.71 6.14 12.03
CA VAL A 14 -2.03 5.56 12.31
C VAL A 14 -2.70 6.24 13.52
N SER A 15 -1.91 6.58 14.55
CA SER A 15 -2.38 7.30 15.75
C SER A 15 -2.93 8.72 15.45
N TYR A 16 -2.50 9.32 14.33
CA TYR A 16 -2.98 10.60 13.83
C TYR A 16 -4.19 10.45 12.88
N GLY A 17 -4.77 9.26 12.80
CA GLY A 17 -5.97 8.96 12.02
C GLY A 17 -5.72 8.85 10.51
N LEU A 18 -4.47 8.80 10.04
CA LEU A 18 -4.17 8.63 8.62
C LEU A 18 -4.48 7.19 8.14
N PRO A 19 -4.97 7.02 6.89
CA PRO A 19 -5.29 5.70 6.36
C PRO A 19 -4.03 4.84 6.17
N SER A 20 -4.20 3.53 6.18
CA SER A 20 -3.13 2.61 5.75
C SER A 20 -2.81 2.81 4.26
N GLY A 21 -1.60 2.42 3.83
CA GLY A 21 -1.18 2.53 2.42
C GLY A 21 -2.11 1.82 1.44
N GLY A 22 -2.64 0.66 1.84
CA GLY A 22 -3.63 -0.10 1.07
C GLY A 22 -4.95 0.64 0.86
N LYS A 23 -5.51 1.19 1.95
CA LYS A 23 -6.74 1.98 1.90
C LYS A 23 -6.54 3.24 1.05
N PHE A 24 -5.40 3.92 1.21
CA PHE A 24 -5.02 5.06 0.38
C PHE A 24 -4.98 4.71 -1.12
N ALA A 25 -4.35 3.59 -1.48
CA ALA A 25 -4.26 3.17 -2.88
C ALA A 25 -5.65 2.90 -3.48
N LEU A 26 -6.50 2.18 -2.74
CA LEU A 26 -7.87 1.88 -3.15
C LEU A 26 -8.73 3.15 -3.31
N GLU A 27 -8.61 4.11 -2.40
CA GLU A 27 -9.25 5.43 -2.52
C GLU A 27 -8.73 6.24 -3.71
N LEU A 28 -7.41 6.23 -3.94
CA LEU A 28 -6.77 6.92 -5.07
C LEU A 28 -7.35 6.45 -6.41
N PHE A 29 -7.52 5.15 -6.57
CA PHE A 29 -8.09 4.58 -7.79
C PHE A 29 -9.58 4.86 -7.97
N ARG A 30 -10.29 5.13 -6.87
CA ARG A 30 -11.69 5.56 -6.90
C ARG A 30 -11.85 7.06 -7.18
N GLN A 31 -10.79 7.87 -7.22
CA GLN A 31 -10.91 9.33 -7.39
C GLN A 31 -11.53 9.75 -8.72
N ASN A 32 -12.28 10.86 -8.71
CA ASN A 32 -12.76 11.49 -9.95
C ASN A 32 -11.75 12.53 -10.43
N VAL A 33 -10.99 12.20 -11.47
CA VAL A 33 -9.93 13.07 -12.01
C VAL A 33 -10.43 14.09 -13.04
N SER A 34 -11.75 14.28 -13.20
CA SER A 34 -12.31 15.20 -14.22
C SER A 34 -11.86 16.65 -13.99
N ASN A 35 -11.81 17.11 -12.73
CA ASN A 35 -11.32 18.44 -12.39
C ASN A 35 -9.83 18.58 -12.72
N LEU A 36 -9.01 17.58 -12.36
CA LEU A 36 -7.58 17.54 -12.67
C LEU A 36 -7.30 17.54 -14.18
N LYS A 37 -8.18 16.92 -14.99
CA LYS A 37 -8.11 17.00 -16.46
C LYS A 37 -8.33 18.42 -16.95
N THR A 38 -9.35 19.10 -16.44
CA THR A 38 -9.64 20.50 -16.78
C THR A 38 -8.49 21.41 -16.38
N GLU A 39 -7.92 21.24 -15.19
CA GLU A 39 -6.75 21.99 -14.74
C GLU A 39 -5.53 21.78 -15.63
N LEU A 40 -5.21 20.52 -15.98
CA LEU A 40 -4.11 20.23 -16.89
C LEU A 40 -4.36 20.83 -18.28
N HIS A 41 -5.59 20.74 -18.79
CA HIS A 41 -5.96 21.34 -20.07
C HIS A 41 -5.78 22.87 -20.05
N ASN A 42 -6.23 23.53 -18.99
CA ASN A 42 -6.06 24.98 -18.80
C ASN A 42 -4.58 25.36 -18.72
N GLN A 43 -3.76 24.58 -18.02
CA GLN A 43 -2.32 24.81 -17.96
C GLN A 43 -1.68 24.73 -19.36
N LEU A 44 -2.00 23.68 -20.12
CA LEU A 44 -1.48 23.47 -21.48
C LEU A 44 -1.86 24.63 -22.42
N ASN A 45 -3.10 25.12 -22.34
CA ASN A 45 -3.60 26.15 -23.26
C ASN A 45 -3.15 27.56 -22.90
N TYR A 46 -3.12 27.91 -21.62
CA TYR A 46 -3.03 29.29 -21.17
C TYR A 46 -1.73 29.61 -20.41
N LYS A 47 -0.98 28.61 -19.93
CA LYS A 47 0.21 28.83 -19.10
C LYS A 47 1.52 28.44 -19.81
N ILE A 48 1.46 27.53 -20.78
CA ILE A 48 2.63 27.13 -21.57
C ILE A 48 2.75 27.99 -22.82
N ASN A 49 3.93 28.60 -23.01
CA ASN A 49 4.24 29.35 -24.23
C ASN A 49 4.55 28.38 -25.38
N GLU A 50 3.72 28.38 -26.42
CA GLU A 50 3.86 27.51 -27.59
C GLU A 50 5.13 27.75 -28.42
N LYS A 51 5.79 28.90 -28.23
CA LYS A 51 7.02 29.27 -28.93
C LYS A 51 8.29 28.84 -28.21
N ASP A 52 8.19 28.37 -26.96
CA ASP A 52 9.36 27.96 -26.20
C ASP A 52 9.92 26.63 -26.72
N ILE A 53 11.24 26.43 -26.59
CA ILE A 53 11.92 25.14 -26.88
C ILE A 53 11.26 24.00 -26.11
N TYR A 54 10.82 24.28 -24.88
CA TYR A 54 10.06 23.34 -24.06
C TYR A 54 8.77 22.85 -24.76
N ALA A 55 7.98 23.73 -25.35
CA ALA A 55 6.74 23.36 -26.00
C ALA A 55 6.97 22.76 -27.39
N THR A 56 7.94 23.28 -28.13
CA THR A 56 8.19 22.91 -29.53
C THR A 56 8.93 21.58 -29.68
N GLU A 57 9.90 21.30 -28.80
CA GLU A 57 10.75 20.10 -28.90
C GLU A 57 10.33 18.98 -27.95
N TRP A 58 9.88 19.30 -26.72
CA TRP A 58 9.57 18.29 -25.72
C TRP A 58 8.12 17.81 -25.76
N LEU A 59 7.15 18.72 -25.90
CA LEU A 59 5.74 18.35 -26.02
C LEU A 59 5.40 17.83 -27.44
N PRO A 60 4.33 17.03 -27.60
CA PRO A 60 3.85 16.64 -28.92
C PRO A 60 3.44 17.84 -29.77
N LYS A 61 3.55 17.69 -31.09
CA LYS A 61 2.86 18.59 -32.03
C LYS A 61 1.36 18.61 -31.72
N ASP A 62 0.78 19.81 -31.72
CA ASP A 62 -0.63 20.05 -31.45
C ASP A 62 -1.11 19.57 -30.06
N TYR A 63 -0.24 19.63 -29.04
CA TYR A 63 -0.54 19.14 -27.69
C TYR A 63 -1.81 19.78 -27.07
N LYS A 64 -2.17 21.00 -27.46
CA LYS A 64 -3.36 21.72 -26.96
C LYS A 64 -4.67 21.02 -27.32
N ASN A 65 -4.73 20.38 -28.49
CA ASN A 65 -5.92 19.67 -28.97
C ASN A 65 -5.89 18.16 -28.66
N LYS A 66 -4.77 17.63 -28.16
CA LYS A 66 -4.66 16.20 -27.83
C LYS A 66 -5.51 15.87 -26.60
N ARG A 67 -6.15 14.70 -26.66
CA ARG A 67 -6.94 14.15 -25.55
C ARG A 67 -6.04 13.91 -24.33
N ILE A 68 -6.55 14.26 -23.15
CA ILE A 68 -5.92 13.94 -21.86
C ILE A 68 -6.46 12.59 -21.37
N HIS A 69 -5.56 11.64 -21.17
CA HIS A 69 -5.90 10.27 -20.74
C HIS A 69 -5.69 10.10 -19.24
N ALA A 70 -6.57 9.33 -18.60
CA ALA A 70 -6.45 8.89 -17.22
C ALA A 70 -6.46 7.35 -17.19
N PHE A 71 -5.99 6.75 -16.09
CA PHE A 71 -6.09 5.31 -15.88
C PHE A 71 -7.56 4.88 -15.93
N GLY A 72 -7.85 3.87 -16.73
CA GLY A 72 -9.18 3.30 -16.92
C GLY A 72 -9.16 1.80 -16.71
N LYS A 73 -10.32 1.14 -16.94
CA LYS A 73 -10.54 -0.27 -16.64
C LYS A 73 -9.46 -1.22 -17.16
N ASN A 74 -8.90 -0.95 -18.34
CA ASN A 74 -7.90 -1.84 -18.95
C ASN A 74 -6.57 -1.80 -18.19
N GLU A 75 -6.09 -0.62 -17.81
CA GLU A 75 -4.86 -0.49 -17.04
C GLU A 75 -5.01 -0.98 -15.60
N PHE A 76 -6.23 -1.01 -15.08
CA PHE A 76 -6.56 -1.72 -13.84
C PHE A 76 -6.43 -3.24 -13.99
N GLY A 77 -6.70 -3.79 -15.17
CA GLY A 77 -6.47 -5.20 -15.47
C GLY A 77 -5.00 -5.59 -15.25
N ASP A 78 -4.09 -4.82 -15.85
CA ASP A 78 -2.64 -5.02 -15.71
C ASP A 78 -2.18 -4.91 -14.24
N LEU A 79 -2.80 -4.02 -13.45
CA LEU A 79 -2.52 -3.88 -12.01
C LEU A 79 -2.93 -5.13 -11.22
N ILE A 80 -4.07 -5.74 -11.56
CA ILE A 80 -4.53 -6.98 -10.93
C ILE A 80 -3.64 -8.15 -11.31
N GLU A 81 -3.21 -8.23 -12.57
CA GLU A 81 -2.23 -9.23 -13.00
C GLU A 81 -0.95 -9.15 -12.18
N SER A 82 -0.35 -7.95 -12.07
CA SER A 82 0.82 -7.71 -11.22
C SER A 82 0.55 -8.05 -9.76
N THR A 83 -0.62 -7.67 -9.24
CA THR A 83 -1.05 -7.96 -7.87
C THR A 83 -1.14 -9.48 -7.63
N ILE A 84 -1.75 -10.24 -8.53
CA ILE A 84 -1.86 -11.70 -8.40
C ILE A 84 -0.46 -12.31 -8.51
N GLU A 85 0.36 -11.86 -9.47
CA GLU A 85 1.72 -12.36 -9.65
C GLU A 85 2.57 -12.19 -8.40
N VAL A 86 2.62 -10.98 -7.84
CA VAL A 86 3.44 -10.64 -6.68
C VAL A 86 2.85 -11.22 -5.40
N ASN A 87 1.54 -11.06 -5.17
CA ASN A 87 0.89 -11.34 -3.89
C ASN A 87 0.09 -12.65 -3.84
N ARG A 88 0.24 -13.58 -4.80
CA ARG A 88 -0.47 -14.89 -4.83
C ARG A 88 -0.54 -15.62 -3.50
N SER A 89 0.59 -15.78 -2.79
CA SER A 89 0.62 -16.50 -1.51
C SER A 89 -0.20 -15.80 -0.43
N ARG A 90 -0.22 -14.46 -0.45
CA ARG A 90 -1.06 -13.66 0.45
C ARG A 90 -2.53 -13.79 0.09
N ILE A 91 -2.88 -13.76 -1.20
CA ILE A 91 -4.25 -13.99 -1.68
C ILE A 91 -4.77 -15.36 -1.23
N ILE A 92 -3.99 -16.42 -1.46
CA ILE A 92 -4.33 -17.79 -1.04
C ILE A 92 -4.54 -17.83 0.48
N SER A 93 -3.60 -17.29 1.26
CA SER A 93 -3.71 -17.24 2.72
C SER A 93 -4.96 -16.49 3.20
N LEU A 94 -5.32 -15.38 2.55
CA LEU A 94 -6.51 -14.60 2.86
C LEU A 94 -7.80 -15.39 2.56
N LEU A 95 -7.88 -16.01 1.38
CA LEU A 95 -9.05 -16.78 0.95
C LEU A 95 -9.20 -18.10 1.71
N ASP A 96 -8.11 -18.75 2.13
CA ASP A 96 -8.17 -19.91 3.02
C ASP A 96 -8.62 -19.53 4.45
N ASN A 97 -8.56 -18.24 4.81
CA ASN A 97 -9.09 -17.69 6.06
C ASN A 97 -10.33 -16.81 5.81
N PHE A 98 -11.14 -17.14 4.80
CA PHE A 98 -12.31 -16.34 4.40
C PHE A 98 -13.27 -16.04 5.55
N ASP A 99 -13.48 -16.98 6.48
CA ASP A 99 -14.37 -16.77 7.62
C ASP A 99 -13.89 -15.64 8.55
N LEU A 100 -12.58 -15.51 8.74
CA LEU A 100 -12.02 -14.41 9.52
C LEU A 100 -12.22 -13.07 8.80
N LEU A 101 -12.03 -13.04 7.48
CA LEU A 101 -12.28 -11.84 6.68
C LEU A 101 -13.74 -11.42 6.75
N PHE A 102 -14.66 -12.37 6.61
CA PHE A 102 -16.09 -12.11 6.68
C PHE A 102 -16.51 -11.56 8.05
N ARG A 103 -16.06 -12.17 9.15
CA ARG A 103 -16.35 -11.68 10.50
C ARG A 103 -15.77 -10.29 10.76
N ASN A 104 -14.53 -10.03 10.35
CA ASN A 104 -13.92 -8.71 10.49
C ASN A 104 -14.70 -7.66 9.71
N ALA A 105 -15.09 -7.96 8.48
CA ALA A 105 -15.90 -7.09 7.65
C ALA A 105 -17.29 -6.81 8.26
N ALA A 106 -17.98 -7.84 8.76
CA ALA A 106 -19.27 -7.68 9.44
C ALA A 106 -19.15 -6.83 10.71
N LYS A 107 -18.09 -7.05 11.51
CA LYS A 107 -17.80 -6.25 12.71
C LYS A 107 -17.52 -4.79 12.39
N GLU A 108 -16.74 -4.50 11.34
CA GLU A 108 -16.49 -3.13 10.89
C GLU A 108 -17.77 -2.43 10.41
N LEU A 109 -18.67 -3.17 9.76
CA LEU A 109 -19.98 -2.67 9.35
C LEU A 109 -21.00 -2.59 10.51
N ARG A 110 -20.66 -3.09 11.71
CA ARG A 110 -21.55 -3.22 12.87
C ARG A 110 -22.79 -4.08 12.58
N ILE A 111 -22.63 -5.11 11.75
CA ILE A 111 -23.66 -6.12 11.49
C ILE A 111 -23.48 -7.25 12.50
N GLU A 112 -24.49 -7.47 13.35
CA GLU A 112 -24.45 -8.56 14.35
C GLU A 112 -24.58 -9.93 13.68
N GLU A 113 -23.82 -10.91 14.18
CA GLU A 113 -23.84 -12.29 13.69
C GLU A 113 -25.21 -12.95 13.87
N THR A 114 -25.87 -12.68 15.00
CA THR A 114 -27.23 -13.15 15.31
C THR A 114 -28.27 -12.67 14.29
N LEU A 115 -28.11 -11.45 13.75
CA LEU A 115 -28.98 -10.92 12.71
C LEU A 115 -28.79 -11.69 11.40
N LEU A 116 -27.54 -11.96 11.01
CA LEU A 116 -27.22 -12.75 9.83
C LEU A 116 -27.79 -14.16 9.94
N GLU A 117 -27.57 -14.83 11.07
CA GLU A 117 -28.11 -16.18 11.33
C GLU A 117 -29.63 -16.21 11.24
N THR A 118 -30.31 -15.27 11.89
CA THR A 118 -31.78 -15.20 11.90
C THR A 118 -32.34 -14.99 10.49
N LYS A 119 -31.76 -14.07 9.72
CA LYS A 119 -32.21 -13.74 8.36
C LYS A 119 -31.86 -14.86 7.38
N PHE A 120 -30.70 -15.49 7.53
CA PHE A 120 -30.29 -16.64 6.73
C PHE A 120 -31.21 -17.82 6.95
N GLY A 121 -31.46 -18.21 8.21
CA GLY A 121 -32.33 -19.34 8.53
C GLY A 121 -33.77 -19.15 8.07
N LYS A 122 -34.30 -17.93 8.11
CA LYS A 122 -35.61 -17.61 7.53
C LYS A 122 -35.69 -17.83 6.01
N LEU A 123 -34.59 -17.57 5.29
CA LEU A 123 -34.55 -17.65 3.83
C LEU A 123 -34.20 -19.05 3.32
N THR A 124 -33.25 -19.73 3.95
CA THR A 124 -32.72 -21.02 3.49
C THR A 124 -33.31 -22.22 4.24
N GLY A 125 -33.93 -22.00 5.40
CA GLY A 125 -34.39 -23.05 6.30
C GLY A 125 -33.26 -23.76 7.05
N LYS A 126 -32.02 -23.25 7.00
CA LYS A 126 -30.81 -23.86 7.58
C LYS A 126 -30.08 -22.87 8.48
N SER A 127 -29.24 -23.38 9.38
CA SER A 127 -28.33 -22.54 10.17
C SER A 127 -27.05 -22.24 9.39
N ILE A 128 -26.44 -21.08 9.64
CA ILE A 128 -25.13 -20.75 9.06
C ILE A 128 -24.11 -21.78 9.55
N GLY A 129 -23.38 -22.42 8.62
CA GLY A 129 -22.38 -23.44 8.93
C GLY A 129 -22.94 -24.85 9.16
N GLU A 130 -24.25 -25.06 9.02
CA GLU A 130 -24.87 -26.39 9.04
C GLU A 130 -24.36 -27.27 7.89
N GLU A 131 -24.11 -26.66 6.73
CA GLU A 131 -23.56 -27.31 5.54
C GLU A 131 -22.29 -26.58 5.05
N THR A 132 -21.34 -27.36 4.52
CA THR A 132 -20.19 -26.83 3.79
C THR A 132 -20.06 -27.51 2.44
N TYR A 133 -19.39 -26.85 1.50
CA TYR A 133 -19.17 -27.37 0.15
C TYR A 133 -17.87 -28.18 0.01
N SER A 134 -17.17 -28.45 1.10
CA SER A 134 -15.85 -29.10 1.14
C SER A 134 -15.76 -30.44 0.40
N GLN A 135 -16.82 -31.24 0.43
CA GLN A 135 -16.89 -32.53 -0.27
C GLN A 135 -17.57 -32.45 -1.64
N VAL A 136 -18.43 -31.43 -1.84
CA VAL A 136 -19.21 -31.26 -3.06
C VAL A 136 -18.39 -30.57 -4.15
N VAL A 137 -17.46 -29.70 -3.75
CA VAL A 137 -16.54 -28.99 -4.64
C VAL A 137 -15.11 -29.44 -4.33
N GLN A 138 -14.54 -30.22 -5.23
CA GLN A 138 -13.16 -30.67 -5.14
C GLN A 138 -12.29 -29.89 -6.14
N ILE A 139 -11.21 -29.29 -5.63
CA ILE A 139 -10.23 -28.61 -6.47
C ILE A 139 -9.29 -29.67 -7.06
N ASN A 140 -8.91 -29.49 -8.33
CA ASN A 140 -7.92 -30.36 -8.96
C ASN A 140 -6.57 -30.24 -8.21
N GLU A 141 -6.00 -31.36 -7.79
CA GLU A 141 -4.74 -31.42 -7.03
C GLU A 141 -3.55 -30.77 -7.75
N MET A 142 -3.60 -30.68 -9.09
CA MET A 142 -2.59 -29.94 -9.88
C MET A 142 -2.65 -28.43 -9.63
N LEU A 143 -3.84 -27.89 -9.33
CA LEU A 143 -4.04 -26.47 -9.05
C LEU A 143 -3.80 -26.16 -7.57
N ALA A 144 -4.38 -26.96 -6.67
CA ALA A 144 -4.18 -26.82 -5.23
C ALA A 144 -4.27 -28.18 -4.55
N LYS A 145 -3.25 -28.54 -3.76
CA LYS A 145 -3.26 -29.78 -2.96
C LYS A 145 -4.22 -29.69 -1.76
N GLN A 146 -4.41 -28.49 -1.22
CA GLN A 146 -5.32 -28.19 -0.12
C GLN A 146 -5.83 -26.76 -0.30
N SER A 147 -7.12 -26.54 -0.09
CA SER A 147 -7.68 -25.20 0.08
C SER A 147 -8.89 -25.27 0.99
N LYS A 148 -9.03 -24.24 1.82
CA LYS A 148 -10.07 -24.12 2.83
C LYS A 148 -11.23 -23.23 2.39
N LEU A 149 -11.18 -22.65 1.18
CA LEU A 149 -12.23 -21.75 0.72
C LEU A 149 -13.61 -22.45 0.66
N PHE A 150 -13.67 -23.70 0.24
CA PHE A 150 -14.93 -24.47 0.21
C PHE A 150 -15.27 -25.14 1.55
N GLU A 151 -14.34 -25.12 2.52
CA GLU A 151 -14.58 -25.49 3.92
C GLU A 151 -15.13 -24.30 4.73
N SER A 152 -15.01 -23.07 4.22
CA SER A 152 -15.48 -21.85 4.88
C SER A 152 -17.00 -21.86 5.09
N ILE A 153 -17.39 -21.53 6.32
CA ILE A 153 -18.79 -21.41 6.76
C ILE A 153 -19.51 -20.31 5.99
N TYR A 154 -18.91 -19.12 5.86
CA TYR A 154 -19.57 -18.00 5.22
C TYR A 154 -19.51 -18.08 3.70
N PHE A 155 -18.43 -18.62 3.12
CA PHE A 155 -18.40 -18.85 1.67
C PHE A 155 -19.43 -19.89 1.25
N SER A 156 -19.59 -20.97 2.03
CA SER A 156 -20.67 -21.95 1.82
C SER A 156 -22.06 -21.33 1.95
N SER A 157 -22.27 -20.48 2.96
CA SER A 157 -23.52 -19.72 3.12
C SER A 157 -23.82 -18.81 1.91
N ILE A 158 -22.80 -18.19 1.31
CA ILE A 158 -22.96 -17.40 0.08
C ILE A 158 -23.46 -18.30 -1.06
N LEU A 159 -22.89 -19.49 -1.23
CA LEU A 159 -23.32 -20.45 -2.27
C LEU A 159 -24.77 -20.91 -2.06
N ASP A 160 -25.17 -21.15 -0.80
CA ASP A 160 -26.56 -21.48 -0.47
C ASP A 160 -27.53 -20.35 -0.80
N LEU A 161 -27.16 -19.10 -0.52
CA LEU A 161 -27.96 -17.93 -0.92
C LEU A 161 -28.08 -17.81 -2.43
N LEU A 162 -27.05 -18.14 -3.20
CA LEU A 162 -27.11 -18.15 -4.65
C LEU A 162 -28.00 -19.25 -5.20
N LYS A 163 -28.06 -20.40 -4.52
CA LYS A 163 -28.94 -21.53 -4.86
C LYS A 163 -30.40 -21.25 -4.51
N SER A 164 -30.65 -20.61 -3.37
CA SER A 164 -31.99 -20.27 -2.86
C SER A 164 -32.55 -18.96 -3.45
N GLY A 165 -31.69 -18.10 -4.00
CA GLY A 165 -32.00 -16.75 -4.46
C GLY A 165 -32.84 -16.63 -5.73
N THR A 166 -33.40 -17.71 -6.27
CA THR A 166 -34.24 -17.65 -7.48
C THR A 166 -35.65 -17.05 -7.26
N ALA A 167 -36.03 -16.64 -6.03
CA ALA A 167 -37.44 -16.32 -5.74
C ALA A 167 -37.77 -14.97 -5.05
N GLN A 168 -36.83 -14.16 -4.53
CA GLN A 168 -37.20 -12.96 -3.74
C GLN A 168 -36.48 -11.62 -4.07
N ASN A 169 -35.23 -11.60 -4.56
CA ASN A 169 -34.57 -10.36 -4.99
C ASN A 169 -33.46 -10.61 -6.04
N GLU A 170 -33.86 -10.65 -7.33
CA GLU A 170 -32.98 -11.01 -8.44
C GLU A 170 -31.76 -10.08 -8.58
N ILE A 171 -31.92 -8.78 -8.26
CA ILE A 171 -30.84 -7.78 -8.37
C ILE A 171 -29.74 -8.08 -7.36
N SER A 172 -30.08 -8.22 -6.08
CA SER A 172 -29.09 -8.46 -5.01
C SER A 172 -28.45 -9.84 -5.14
N THR A 173 -29.21 -10.86 -5.57
CA THR A 173 -28.65 -12.18 -5.87
C THR A 173 -27.65 -12.12 -7.03
N ASN A 174 -27.92 -11.33 -8.08
CA ASN A 174 -26.99 -11.14 -9.19
C ASN A 174 -25.71 -10.40 -8.73
N ILE A 175 -25.82 -9.39 -7.85
CA ILE A 175 -24.67 -8.70 -7.26
C ILE A 175 -23.85 -9.67 -6.39
N LEU A 176 -24.50 -10.45 -5.52
CA LEU A 176 -23.83 -11.46 -4.70
C LEU A 176 -23.09 -12.49 -5.56
N ARG A 177 -23.69 -12.90 -6.70
CA ARG A 177 -23.05 -13.81 -7.67
C ARG A 177 -21.77 -13.20 -8.24
N ARG A 178 -21.74 -11.89 -8.51
CA ARG A 178 -20.54 -11.18 -8.96
C ARG A 178 -19.45 -11.21 -7.89
N TYR A 179 -19.77 -10.97 -6.62
CA TYR A 179 -18.79 -11.07 -5.52
C TYR A 179 -18.24 -12.49 -5.35
N ALA A 180 -19.10 -13.50 -5.32
CA ALA A 180 -18.66 -14.89 -5.26
C ALA A 180 -17.76 -15.26 -6.45
N GLY A 181 -18.14 -14.82 -7.66
CA GLY A 181 -17.33 -14.97 -8.87
C GLY A 181 -15.97 -14.26 -8.78
N ALA A 182 -15.92 -13.06 -8.20
CA ALA A 182 -14.67 -12.32 -7.99
C ALA A 182 -13.71 -13.06 -7.04
N PHE A 183 -14.22 -13.60 -5.92
CA PHE A 183 -13.41 -14.40 -5.00
C PHE A 183 -12.87 -15.68 -5.66
N LEU A 184 -13.70 -16.37 -6.45
CA LEU A 184 -13.27 -17.55 -7.20
C LEU A 184 -12.24 -17.21 -8.28
N GLN A 185 -12.40 -16.09 -8.98
CA GLN A 185 -11.42 -15.62 -9.97
C GLN A 185 -10.07 -15.32 -9.33
N LEU A 186 -10.06 -14.65 -8.16
CA LEU A 186 -8.83 -14.39 -7.41
C LEU A 186 -8.20 -15.69 -6.90
N PHE A 187 -9.02 -16.60 -6.39
CA PHE A 187 -8.60 -17.92 -5.94
C PHE A 187 -7.89 -18.72 -7.05
N VAL A 188 -8.57 -18.89 -8.19
CA VAL A 188 -8.05 -19.61 -9.35
C VAL A 188 -6.84 -18.89 -9.95
N GLY A 189 -6.87 -17.56 -10.01
CA GLY A 189 -5.76 -16.76 -10.51
C GLY A 189 -4.48 -16.95 -9.68
N ALA A 190 -4.59 -16.89 -8.35
CA ALA A 190 -3.44 -17.03 -7.46
C ALA A 190 -2.83 -18.44 -7.49
N HIS A 191 -3.65 -19.50 -7.41
CA HIS A 191 -3.17 -20.87 -7.53
C HIS A 191 -2.65 -21.20 -8.94
N GLY A 192 -3.33 -20.69 -9.97
CA GLY A 192 -2.90 -20.85 -11.35
C GLY A 192 -1.52 -20.25 -11.58
N GLN A 193 -1.27 -19.05 -11.06
CA GLN A 193 0.03 -18.40 -11.21
C GLN A 193 1.14 -19.18 -10.52
N GLU A 194 0.87 -19.76 -9.35
CA GLU A 194 1.83 -20.63 -8.68
C GLU A 194 2.14 -21.88 -9.52
N LEU A 195 1.13 -22.48 -10.14
CA LEU A 195 1.30 -23.62 -11.04
C LEU A 195 2.13 -23.24 -12.27
N ILE A 196 1.81 -22.14 -12.95
CA ILE A 196 2.56 -21.67 -14.13
C ILE A 196 3.99 -21.31 -13.77
N GLN A 197 4.21 -20.67 -12.63
CA GLN A 197 5.56 -20.36 -12.18
C GLN A 197 6.38 -21.63 -11.99
N LYS A 198 5.83 -22.67 -11.36
CA LYS A 198 6.49 -23.97 -11.22
C LYS A 198 6.76 -24.63 -12.57
N LEU A 199 5.78 -24.61 -13.48
CA LEU A 199 5.95 -25.16 -14.84
C LEU A 199 7.04 -24.43 -15.64
N ASN A 200 7.13 -23.11 -15.50
CA ASN A 200 8.17 -22.33 -16.16
C ASN A 200 9.53 -22.51 -15.50
N GLN A 201 9.63 -22.59 -14.16
CA GLN A 201 10.93 -22.73 -13.46
C GLN A 201 11.49 -24.16 -13.53
N ASP A 202 10.63 -25.15 -13.38
CA ASP A 202 10.99 -26.57 -13.34
C ASP A 202 10.47 -27.32 -14.57
N LEU A 203 10.52 -26.68 -15.76
CA LEU A 203 10.04 -27.28 -17.01
C LEU A 203 10.71 -28.63 -17.27
N PHE A 204 12.01 -28.69 -16.99
CA PHE A 204 12.81 -29.91 -16.98
C PHE A 204 13.35 -30.13 -15.58
N THR A 205 13.12 -31.31 -14.99
CA THR A 205 13.69 -31.66 -13.68
C THR A 205 15.21 -31.86 -13.72
N LYS A 206 15.76 -32.08 -14.93
CA LYS A 206 17.20 -32.08 -15.25
C LYS A 206 17.38 -31.68 -16.72
N ALA A 207 18.31 -30.77 -17.01
CA ALA A 207 18.77 -30.44 -18.35
C ALA A 207 20.29 -30.20 -18.33
N PRO A 208 21.03 -30.42 -19.44
CA PRO A 208 22.45 -30.08 -19.55
C PRO A 208 22.65 -28.56 -19.64
N ASP A 209 23.53 -28.00 -18.80
CA ASP A 209 23.83 -26.55 -18.76
C ASP A 209 24.60 -26.04 -20.02
N ASP A 210 25.16 -26.95 -20.81
CA ASP A 210 25.97 -26.65 -21.99
C ASP A 210 25.17 -26.56 -23.30
N ILE A 211 23.84 -26.73 -23.25
CA ILE A 211 22.96 -26.69 -24.42
C ILE A 211 21.98 -25.49 -24.31
N PRO A 212 22.25 -24.37 -25.00
CA PRO A 212 21.47 -23.12 -24.88
C PRO A 212 19.99 -23.22 -25.28
N ILE A 213 19.60 -24.21 -26.09
CA ILE A 213 18.21 -24.33 -26.56
C ILE A 213 17.21 -24.54 -25.42
N PHE A 214 17.66 -25.09 -24.28
CA PHE A 214 16.79 -25.27 -23.12
C PHE A 214 16.45 -23.94 -22.44
N ASP A 215 17.32 -22.93 -22.55
CA ASP A 215 17.09 -21.58 -22.01
C ASP A 215 16.01 -20.81 -22.79
N ASP A 216 15.85 -21.10 -24.09
CA ASP A 216 14.91 -20.41 -24.98
C ASP A 216 13.44 -20.83 -24.79
N ILE A 217 13.18 -21.91 -24.04
CA ILE A 217 11.84 -22.49 -23.85
C ILE A 217 11.18 -21.99 -22.55
N PHE A 218 11.94 -21.34 -21.66
CA PHE A 218 11.43 -20.77 -20.42
C PHE A 218 10.39 -19.66 -20.69
N GLY A 219 9.27 -19.69 -19.97
CA GLY A 219 8.22 -18.66 -20.09
C GLY A 219 7.18 -18.90 -21.19
N MET A 220 7.12 -20.11 -21.75
CA MET A 220 6.10 -20.53 -22.73
C MET A 220 4.67 -20.53 -22.15
N PHE A 221 4.52 -20.80 -20.85
CA PHE A 221 3.21 -20.85 -20.21
C PHE A 221 2.85 -19.49 -19.62
N ARG A 222 1.67 -18.98 -19.93
CA ARG A 222 1.11 -17.74 -19.37
C ARG A 222 -0.38 -17.93 -19.06
N ILE A 223 -0.84 -17.35 -17.94
CA ILE A 223 -2.28 -17.20 -17.67
C ILE A 223 -2.77 -15.98 -18.39
N GLU A 224 -3.94 -16.11 -19.01
CA GLU A 224 -4.65 -14.96 -19.54
C GLU A 224 -5.44 -14.29 -18.41
N TYR A 225 -4.87 -13.25 -17.81
CA TYR A 225 -5.50 -12.51 -16.70
C TYR A 225 -6.65 -11.60 -17.13
N SER A 226 -6.84 -11.41 -18.44
CA SER A 226 -7.95 -10.62 -19.01
C SER A 226 -9.33 -11.02 -18.46
N LYS A 227 -9.47 -12.26 -17.96
CA LYS A 227 -10.69 -12.78 -17.32
C LYS A 227 -10.56 -12.96 -15.80
N ALA A 228 -9.37 -13.10 -15.24
CA ALA A 228 -9.16 -13.36 -13.81
C ALA A 228 -9.03 -12.05 -13.03
N GLY A 229 -10.11 -11.64 -12.36
CA GLY A 229 -10.12 -10.44 -11.49
C GLY A 229 -10.76 -9.20 -12.11
N LEU A 230 -11.21 -9.26 -13.37
CA LEU A 230 -11.97 -8.18 -14.01
C LEU A 230 -13.26 -7.86 -13.25
N ILE A 231 -13.98 -8.89 -12.79
CA ILE A 231 -15.19 -8.71 -11.99
C ILE A 231 -14.87 -8.00 -10.67
N ALA A 232 -13.74 -8.34 -10.05
CA ALA A 232 -13.29 -7.69 -8.82
C ALA A 232 -13.04 -6.19 -9.03
N ILE A 233 -12.35 -5.80 -10.12
CA ILE A 233 -12.12 -4.39 -10.48
C ILE A 233 -13.45 -3.67 -10.68
N GLU A 234 -14.37 -4.25 -11.44
CA GLU A 234 -15.65 -3.60 -11.72
C GLU A 234 -16.41 -3.32 -10.43
N LEU A 235 -16.49 -4.31 -9.53
CA LEU A 235 -17.12 -4.16 -8.22
C LEU A 235 -16.44 -3.06 -7.38
N LEU A 236 -15.09 -3.05 -7.35
CA LEU A 236 -14.32 -2.05 -6.62
C LEU A 236 -14.54 -0.62 -7.15
N LEU A 237 -14.65 -0.45 -8.47
CA LEU A 237 -14.87 0.85 -9.11
C LEU A 237 -16.33 1.31 -9.00
N GLU A 238 -17.30 0.37 -9.06
CA GLU A 238 -18.74 0.64 -8.92
C GLU A 238 -19.12 1.08 -7.50
N THR A 239 -18.41 0.59 -6.48
CA THR A 239 -18.57 0.97 -5.06
C THR A 239 -18.54 2.49 -4.84
N LYS A 240 -17.88 3.25 -5.73
CA LYS A 240 -17.86 4.72 -5.76
C LYS A 240 -19.24 5.38 -5.80
N GLN A 241 -20.24 4.74 -6.41
CA GLN A 241 -21.57 5.35 -6.60
C GLN A 241 -22.48 5.26 -5.36
N ALA A 242 -22.20 4.34 -4.44
CA ALA A 242 -23.01 4.13 -3.24
C ALA A 242 -22.56 4.99 -2.04
N ASN A 243 -21.25 5.24 -1.91
CA ASN A 243 -20.65 5.87 -0.72
C ASN A 243 -20.68 7.41 -0.73
N SER A 244 -21.24 8.06 -1.77
CA SER A 244 -21.38 9.53 -1.83
C SER A 244 -22.59 10.07 -1.06
N LYS A 245 -23.34 9.21 -0.36
CA LYS A 245 -24.35 9.59 0.63
C LYS A 245 -23.81 9.21 1.99
N ASN A 246 -23.77 10.18 2.90
CA ASN A 246 -23.37 10.05 4.30
C ASN A 246 -23.71 8.66 4.86
N GLU A 247 -22.74 8.03 5.54
CA GLU A 247 -22.93 6.89 6.45
C GLU A 247 -23.86 7.31 7.61
N ALA A 248 -25.14 7.56 7.30
CA ALA A 248 -26.19 7.45 8.28
C ALA A 248 -26.19 5.98 8.70
N LEU A 249 -26.22 5.74 10.01
CA LEU A 249 -26.35 4.42 10.62
C LEU A 249 -27.46 3.64 9.88
N GLU A 250 -27.10 2.78 8.94
CA GLU A 250 -28.10 2.07 8.14
C GLU A 250 -28.85 1.12 9.07
N ASN A 251 -30.18 1.19 9.08
CA ASN A 251 -31.00 0.28 9.85
C ASN A 251 -30.97 -1.12 9.18
N TYR A 252 -29.94 -1.91 9.49
CA TYR A 252 -29.75 -3.25 8.91
C TYR A 252 -30.89 -4.23 9.22
N LEU A 253 -31.74 -3.94 10.21
CA LEU A 253 -32.90 -4.77 10.56
C LEU A 253 -33.91 -4.87 9.40
N GLU A 254 -34.03 -3.82 8.60
CA GLU A 254 -34.93 -3.73 7.44
C GLU A 254 -34.33 -4.34 6.16
N CYS A 255 -33.02 -4.60 6.14
CA CYS A 255 -32.37 -5.21 4.98
C CYS A 255 -32.75 -6.70 4.84
N GLU A 256 -32.85 -7.16 3.59
CA GLU A 256 -32.98 -8.58 3.28
C GLU A 256 -31.67 -9.33 3.53
N CYS A 257 -31.74 -10.65 3.71
CA CYS A 257 -30.55 -11.47 3.99
C CYS A 257 -29.47 -11.30 2.91
N THR A 258 -29.86 -11.35 1.64
CA THR A 258 -28.94 -11.21 0.50
C THR A 258 -28.27 -9.84 0.48
N ASP A 259 -28.98 -8.77 0.84
CA ASP A 259 -28.40 -7.41 0.88
C ASP A 259 -27.33 -7.29 1.97
N LEU A 260 -27.57 -7.89 3.14
CA LEU A 260 -26.57 -7.93 4.21
C LEU A 260 -25.31 -8.66 3.76
N PHE A 261 -25.46 -9.83 3.12
CA PHE A 261 -24.32 -10.59 2.58
C PHE A 261 -23.59 -9.83 1.47
N VAL A 262 -24.30 -9.11 0.60
CA VAL A 262 -23.68 -8.24 -0.42
C VAL A 262 -22.82 -7.16 0.23
N LYS A 263 -23.32 -6.47 1.27
CA LYS A 263 -22.57 -5.43 1.99
C LYS A 263 -21.32 -6.01 2.66
N VAL A 264 -21.43 -7.16 3.33
CA VAL A 264 -20.27 -7.81 3.93
C VAL A 264 -19.27 -8.26 2.86
N CYS A 265 -19.73 -8.86 1.74
CA CYS A 265 -18.84 -9.28 0.64
C CYS A 265 -18.12 -8.09 -0.01
N GLN A 266 -18.81 -6.96 -0.20
CA GLN A 266 -18.21 -5.73 -0.66
C GLN A 266 -17.08 -5.28 0.26
N LYS A 267 -17.33 -5.30 1.58
CA LYS A 267 -16.31 -4.96 2.57
C LYS A 267 -15.16 -5.96 2.63
N VAL A 268 -15.43 -7.26 2.48
CA VAL A 268 -14.40 -8.31 2.35
C VAL A 268 -13.51 -8.04 1.14
N LEU A 269 -14.11 -7.71 -0.01
CA LEU A 269 -13.35 -7.37 -1.22
C LEU A 269 -12.48 -6.13 -1.00
N ASP A 270 -13.02 -5.07 -0.40
CA ASP A 270 -12.27 -3.85 -0.07
C ASP A 270 -11.08 -4.16 0.86
N SER A 271 -11.30 -4.93 1.92
CA SER A 271 -10.24 -5.32 2.86
C SER A 271 -9.17 -6.19 2.20
N LEU A 272 -9.58 -7.13 1.35
CA LEU A 272 -8.66 -7.98 0.60
C LEU A 272 -7.76 -7.11 -0.31
N PHE A 273 -8.34 -6.17 -1.05
CA PHE A 273 -7.58 -5.29 -1.94
C PHE A 273 -6.74 -4.25 -1.21
N CYS A 274 -7.15 -3.77 -0.04
CA CYS A 274 -6.26 -2.98 0.80
C CYS A 274 -4.98 -3.75 1.16
N ASP A 275 -5.07 -5.07 1.31
CA ASP A 275 -3.91 -5.88 1.70
C ASP A 275 -3.01 -6.29 0.52
N ILE A 276 -3.55 -6.44 -0.69
CA ILE A 276 -2.82 -7.08 -1.80
C ILE A 276 -2.46 -6.16 -2.96
N LEU A 277 -3.06 -4.97 -3.08
CA LEU A 277 -2.93 -4.17 -4.30
C LEU A 277 -1.48 -3.71 -4.56
N ASP A 278 -0.91 -4.11 -5.69
CA ASP A 278 0.47 -3.76 -6.11
C ASP A 278 0.51 -2.43 -6.89
N TYR A 279 0.24 -1.33 -6.20
CA TYR A 279 0.33 0.00 -6.82
C TYR A 279 1.79 0.44 -7.10
N GLN A 280 2.79 -0.26 -6.58
CA GLN A 280 4.20 -0.04 -6.91
C GLN A 280 4.47 -0.39 -8.38
N GLY A 281 4.06 -1.59 -8.82
CA GLY A 281 4.25 -2.04 -10.19
C GLY A 281 3.68 -1.06 -11.23
N LEU A 282 2.56 -0.41 -10.89
CA LEU A 282 1.97 0.63 -11.73
C LEU A 282 2.90 1.85 -11.88
N ILE A 283 3.45 2.37 -10.78
CA ILE A 283 4.35 3.52 -10.83
C ILE A 283 5.64 3.16 -11.54
N ASP A 284 6.27 2.02 -11.19
CA ASP A 284 7.54 1.60 -11.75
C ASP A 284 7.45 1.41 -13.28
N SER A 285 6.35 0.83 -13.77
CA SER A 285 6.10 0.64 -15.20
C SER A 285 5.78 1.95 -15.95
N HIS A 286 5.23 2.97 -15.26
CA HIS A 286 4.74 4.19 -15.88
C HIS A 286 5.63 5.43 -15.69
N PHE A 287 6.49 5.46 -14.67
CA PHE A 287 7.27 6.64 -14.31
C PHE A 287 8.15 7.12 -15.48
N ARG A 288 8.74 6.19 -16.23
CA ARG A 288 9.58 6.51 -17.40
C ARG A 288 8.86 7.35 -18.48
N TYR A 289 7.54 7.26 -18.57
CA TYR A 289 6.79 8.01 -19.58
C TYR A 289 6.70 9.50 -19.25
N LEU A 290 6.99 9.91 -18.01
CA LEU A 290 7.15 11.32 -17.66
C LEU A 290 8.23 12.01 -18.51
N PHE A 291 9.24 11.27 -18.97
CA PHE A 291 10.33 11.81 -19.80
C PHE A 291 10.00 11.87 -21.30
N SER A 292 8.93 11.20 -21.75
CA SER A 292 8.67 10.99 -23.19
C SER A 292 7.28 11.46 -23.66
N PRO A 293 6.83 12.69 -23.33
CA PRO A 293 5.51 13.18 -23.72
C PRO A 293 5.29 13.18 -25.23
N GLN A 294 6.32 13.52 -26.03
CA GLN A 294 6.24 13.58 -27.49
C GLN A 294 5.83 12.24 -28.13
N LYS A 295 6.37 11.13 -27.62
CA LYS A 295 6.15 9.77 -28.15
C LYS A 295 4.93 9.09 -27.51
N GLU A 296 4.74 9.28 -26.20
CA GLU A 296 3.83 8.49 -25.36
C GLU A 296 2.86 9.38 -24.58
N TRP A 297 2.18 10.29 -25.29
CA TRP A 297 1.30 11.31 -24.68
C TRP A 297 0.25 10.73 -23.73
N ALA A 298 -0.40 9.63 -24.10
CA ALA A 298 -1.45 9.03 -23.27
C ALA A 298 -0.91 8.55 -21.92
N LYS A 299 0.24 7.86 -21.93
CA LYS A 299 0.89 7.36 -20.71
C LYS A 299 1.45 8.50 -19.86
N PHE A 300 2.00 9.52 -20.51
CA PHE A 300 2.44 10.76 -19.87
C PHE A 300 1.30 11.45 -19.10
N THR A 301 0.15 11.71 -19.74
CA THR A 301 -0.98 12.38 -19.07
C THR A 301 -1.60 11.53 -17.96
N LYS A 302 -1.63 10.20 -18.12
CA LYS A 302 -2.11 9.28 -17.07
C LYS A 302 -1.29 9.43 -15.80
N MET A 303 0.04 9.43 -15.92
CA MET A 303 0.93 9.55 -14.77
C MET A 303 0.82 10.92 -14.10
N ILE A 304 0.68 12.01 -14.87
CA ILE A 304 0.45 13.35 -14.30
C ILE A 304 -0.82 13.37 -13.46
N LEU A 305 -1.94 12.89 -14.00
CA LEU A 305 -3.22 12.91 -13.30
C LEU A 305 -3.18 12.02 -12.07
N PHE A 306 -2.51 10.87 -12.14
CA PHE A 306 -2.34 9.97 -11.01
C PHE A 306 -1.56 10.64 -9.87
N LEU A 307 -0.40 11.24 -10.15
CA LEU A 307 0.41 11.92 -9.13
C LEU A 307 -0.31 13.13 -8.52
N ARG A 308 -1.03 13.91 -9.35
CA ARG A 308 -1.88 15.00 -8.85
C ARG A 308 -3.02 14.50 -7.98
N SER A 309 -3.67 13.41 -8.37
CA SER A 309 -4.75 12.80 -7.59
C SER A 309 -4.25 12.25 -6.26
N ALA A 310 -3.08 11.61 -6.25
CA ALA A 310 -2.43 11.12 -5.02
C ALA A 310 -2.15 12.30 -4.08
N HIS A 311 -1.59 13.38 -4.61
CA HIS A 311 -1.30 14.59 -3.85
C HIS A 311 -2.57 15.24 -3.25
N SER A 312 -3.61 15.42 -4.05
CA SER A 312 -4.90 15.95 -3.58
C SER A 312 -5.49 15.08 -2.48
N LEU A 313 -5.44 13.75 -2.62
CA LEU A 313 -5.96 12.82 -1.62
C LEU A 313 -5.17 12.88 -0.31
N ILE A 314 -3.83 12.94 -0.37
CA ILE A 314 -2.99 13.09 0.84
C ILE A 314 -3.32 14.41 1.54
N LYS A 315 -3.44 15.52 0.80
CA LYS A 315 -3.81 16.83 1.37
C LYS A 315 -5.21 16.83 1.99
N ALA A 316 -6.21 16.22 1.34
CA ALA A 316 -7.55 16.11 1.89
C ALA A 316 -7.58 15.30 3.21
N ASN A 317 -6.84 14.18 3.26
CA ASN A 317 -6.72 13.33 4.45
C ASN A 317 -6.05 14.02 5.65
N ILE A 318 -5.33 15.12 5.39
CA ILE A 318 -4.66 15.98 6.37
C ILE A 318 -5.58 17.13 6.81
N ALA A 319 -6.24 17.81 5.88
CA ALA A 319 -6.98 19.04 6.12
C ALA A 319 -8.13 18.88 7.14
N ASP A 320 -8.77 17.71 7.17
CA ASP A 320 -9.92 17.42 8.04
C ASP A 320 -9.51 16.88 9.43
N LYS A 321 -8.22 16.62 9.67
CA LYS A 321 -7.75 16.02 10.93
C LYS A 321 -6.95 17.04 11.71
N GLN A 322 -7.58 17.62 12.73
CA GLN A 322 -6.82 18.25 13.81
C GLN A 322 -5.99 17.14 14.47
N TYR A 323 -4.66 17.23 14.40
CA TYR A 323 -3.70 16.27 14.96
C TYR A 323 -3.70 16.27 16.50
N LEU A 324 -4.88 16.08 17.09
CA LEU A 324 -5.18 16.23 18.51
C LEU A 324 -4.73 15.02 19.34
N ASN A 325 -4.46 13.89 18.69
CA ASN A 325 -4.06 12.67 19.38
C ASN A 325 -2.54 12.66 19.60
N ASP A 326 -2.14 12.27 20.81
CA ASP A 326 -0.74 11.96 21.09
C ASP A 326 -0.33 10.70 20.32
N GLY A 327 0.79 10.80 19.62
CA GLY A 327 1.37 9.73 18.81
C GLY A 327 2.89 9.72 18.92
N TYR A 328 3.55 8.94 18.05
CA TYR A 328 5.00 8.79 18.09
C TYR A 328 5.77 10.10 17.87
N TYR A 329 5.23 11.05 17.10
CA TYR A 329 5.86 12.36 16.92
C TYR A 329 5.75 13.21 18.18
N SER A 330 4.63 13.12 18.90
CA SER A 330 4.40 13.84 20.15
C SER A 330 5.37 13.37 21.23
N ASP A 331 5.64 12.07 21.30
CA ASP A 331 6.56 11.47 22.27
C ASP A 331 7.98 12.04 22.17
N LEU A 332 8.42 12.46 20.98
CA LEU A 332 9.75 13.03 20.77
C LEU A 332 10.01 14.29 21.61
N ARG A 333 8.95 14.98 22.05
CA ARG A 333 9.06 16.12 22.97
C ARG A 333 9.75 15.75 24.29
N ASN A 334 9.67 14.48 24.69
CA ASN A 334 10.18 13.97 25.94
C ASN A 334 11.59 13.35 25.81
N CYS A 335 12.24 13.42 24.64
CA CYS A 335 13.58 12.83 24.45
C CYS A 335 14.60 13.35 25.48
N ALA A 336 14.54 14.64 25.81
CA ALA A 336 15.46 15.26 26.76
C ALA A 336 15.31 14.71 28.19
N GLU A 337 14.10 14.29 28.57
CA GLU A 337 13.82 13.68 29.88
C GLU A 337 14.50 12.31 30.03
N TYR A 338 14.83 11.67 28.91
CA TYR A 338 15.46 10.35 28.86
C TYR A 338 16.95 10.39 28.44
N ASP A 339 17.61 11.55 28.55
CA ASP A 339 19.00 11.77 28.10
C ASP A 339 19.23 11.42 26.62
N LEU A 340 18.22 11.64 25.76
CA LEU A 340 18.29 11.42 24.31
C LEU A 340 18.28 12.73 23.54
N GLU A 341 19.20 12.88 22.59
CA GLU A 341 19.29 14.02 21.68
C GLU A 341 19.04 13.55 20.24
N ILE A 342 18.10 14.18 19.55
CA ILE A 342 17.79 13.85 18.15
C ILE A 342 18.85 14.45 17.23
N ASN A 343 19.60 13.61 16.54
CA ASN A 343 20.62 14.03 15.59
C ASN A 343 20.09 14.13 14.14
N ALA A 344 19.16 13.25 13.77
CA ALA A 344 18.48 13.31 12.48
C ALA A 344 17.13 12.60 12.52
N ILE A 345 16.23 13.06 11.63
CA ILE A 345 14.94 12.44 11.39
C ILE A 345 14.79 12.18 9.89
N GLY A 346 14.66 10.92 9.51
CA GLY A 346 14.19 10.51 8.18
C GLY A 346 12.75 10.01 8.23
N THR A 347 12.07 10.05 7.10
CA THR A 347 10.72 9.50 6.97
C THR A 347 10.46 8.98 5.57
N SER A 348 9.66 7.91 5.47
CA SER A 348 9.07 7.43 4.23
C SER A 348 7.67 8.00 3.98
N ASN A 349 7.18 8.87 4.87
CA ASN A 349 5.85 9.46 4.78
C ASN A 349 5.87 10.77 3.97
N TYR A 350 4.78 11.02 3.26
CA TYR A 350 4.69 12.15 2.33
C TYR A 350 4.26 13.46 2.99
N ASN A 351 3.58 13.40 4.12
CA ASN A 351 3.01 14.58 4.77
C ASN A 351 4.00 15.22 5.76
N ASN A 352 3.67 16.43 6.19
CA ASN A 352 4.52 17.24 7.07
C ASN A 352 3.97 17.27 8.51
N ILE A 353 3.20 16.26 8.94
CA ILE A 353 2.60 16.22 10.29
C ILE A 353 3.67 16.35 11.36
N ILE A 354 4.79 15.65 11.18
CA ILE A 354 5.91 15.70 12.11
C ILE A 354 6.46 17.12 12.32
N GLU A 355 6.48 17.97 11.28
CA GLU A 355 6.92 19.36 11.39
C GLU A 355 5.92 20.18 12.24
N ASN A 356 4.63 19.96 12.03
CA ASN A 356 3.55 20.61 12.79
C ASN A 356 3.49 20.13 14.26
N VAL A 357 3.79 18.85 14.53
CA VAL A 357 3.77 18.31 15.91
C VAL A 357 5.02 18.74 16.68
N LEU A 358 6.19 18.86 16.04
CA LEU A 358 7.45 19.18 16.73
C LEU A 358 7.70 20.68 16.96
N GLU A 359 6.69 21.53 16.73
CA GLU A 359 6.75 23.00 16.85
C GLU A 359 7.61 23.52 18.03
N GLY A 360 8.33 24.62 17.80
CA GLY A 360 9.10 25.33 18.83
C GLY A 360 10.57 24.89 18.94
N LYS A 361 11.09 24.79 20.17
CA LYS A 361 12.54 24.65 20.45
C LYS A 361 13.17 23.36 19.90
N ILE A 362 12.38 22.31 19.68
CA ILE A 362 12.85 21.02 19.17
C ILE A 362 13.07 21.11 17.66
N LEU A 363 12.08 21.60 16.91
CA LEU A 363 12.22 21.85 15.48
C LEU A 363 13.39 22.80 15.18
N ASN A 364 13.61 23.83 16.02
CA ASN A 364 14.75 24.75 15.85
C ASN A 364 16.13 24.06 15.99
N LYS A 365 16.22 22.91 16.68
CA LYS A 365 17.45 22.11 16.76
C LYS A 365 17.57 21.13 15.60
N ILE A 366 16.46 20.68 15.03
CA ILE A 366 16.39 19.73 13.92
C ILE A 366 16.32 20.53 12.61
N LYS A 367 17.48 20.75 11.98
CA LYS A 367 17.58 21.61 10.79
C LYS A 367 16.73 21.15 9.60
N HIS A 368 16.52 19.84 9.44
CA HIS A 368 15.82 19.28 8.28
C HIS A 368 15.27 17.88 8.59
N ILE A 369 14.08 17.58 8.05
CA ILE A 369 13.48 16.23 8.04
C ILE A 369 13.65 15.65 6.64
N TYR A 370 14.23 14.45 6.54
CA TYR A 370 14.57 13.84 5.26
C TYR A 370 13.44 12.93 4.76
N HIS A 371 12.63 13.43 3.82
CA HIS A 371 11.54 12.67 3.18
C HIS A 371 12.07 11.80 2.03
N LEU A 372 12.33 10.51 2.26
CA LEU A 372 12.93 9.63 1.24
C LEU A 372 11.99 9.30 0.08
N ASN A 373 10.68 9.29 0.34
CA ASN A 373 9.64 9.01 -0.67
C ASN A 373 9.09 10.29 -1.35
N GLY A 374 9.68 11.44 -1.02
CA GLY A 374 9.15 12.76 -1.38
C GLY A 374 8.15 13.28 -0.35
N ALA A 375 7.81 14.56 -0.49
CA ALA A 375 6.88 15.27 0.38
C ALA A 375 5.72 15.89 -0.41
N VAL A 376 4.62 16.24 0.26
CA VAL A 376 3.50 17.01 -0.32
C VAL A 376 3.92 18.40 -0.80
N THR A 377 5.11 18.85 -0.41
CA THR A 377 5.72 20.10 -0.88
C THR A 377 6.74 19.88 -1.99
N ASP A 378 7.11 18.63 -2.31
CA ASP A 378 8.06 18.34 -3.38
C ASP A 378 7.36 18.23 -4.74
N TYR A 379 7.90 18.92 -5.74
CA TYR A 379 7.44 18.89 -7.13
C TYR A 379 8.60 18.52 -8.05
N PHE A 380 8.34 17.54 -8.91
CA PHE A 380 9.26 17.05 -9.91
C PHE A 380 9.01 17.72 -11.26
N ASN A 381 10.08 18.21 -11.86
CA ASN A 381 10.10 18.71 -13.22
C ASN A 381 10.67 17.61 -14.14
N PRO A 382 9.83 16.89 -14.89
CA PRO A 382 10.27 15.79 -15.74
C PRO A 382 11.09 16.23 -16.96
N TYR A 383 11.00 17.50 -17.36
CA TYR A 383 11.82 18.04 -18.45
C TYR A 383 13.26 18.30 -18.00
N LYS A 384 13.44 18.82 -16.79
CA LYS A 384 14.77 19.14 -16.22
C LYS A 384 15.37 18.01 -15.38
N ASN A 385 14.55 17.02 -15.03
CA ASN A 385 14.87 15.97 -14.08
C ASN A 385 15.31 16.49 -12.69
N THR A 386 14.54 17.45 -12.15
CA THR A 386 14.86 18.12 -10.88
C THR A 386 13.66 18.09 -9.94
N VAL A 387 13.92 17.95 -8.64
CA VAL A 387 12.89 18.10 -7.59
C VAL A 387 13.08 19.45 -6.89
N THR A 388 12.00 20.18 -6.74
CA THR A 388 11.94 21.52 -6.12
C THR A 388 10.84 21.56 -5.08
N ASN A 389 11.06 22.29 -3.98
CA ASN A 389 10.11 22.37 -2.88
C ASN A 389 9.25 23.64 -2.95
N TYR A 390 7.94 23.50 -2.82
CA TYR A 390 6.95 24.56 -2.76
C TYR A 390 5.95 24.25 -1.63
N SER A 391 5.95 25.06 -0.58
CA SER A 391 5.04 24.93 0.56
C SER A 391 3.58 25.25 0.18
N ASP A 392 3.39 26.22 -0.71
CA ASP A 392 2.10 26.62 -1.25
C ASP A 392 2.01 26.29 -2.75
N ILE A 393 0.87 25.72 -3.14
CA ILE A 393 0.59 25.29 -4.51
C ILE A 393 0.51 26.46 -5.48
N ASP A 394 0.13 27.65 -5.00
CA ASP A 394 0.00 28.86 -5.82
C ASP A 394 1.36 29.36 -6.31
N PHE A 395 2.45 29.00 -5.63
CA PHE A 395 3.82 29.32 -6.06
C PHE A 395 4.43 28.30 -7.02
N VAL A 396 3.75 27.18 -7.29
CA VAL A 396 4.26 26.16 -8.22
C VAL A 396 4.23 26.73 -9.65
N PRO A 397 5.37 26.84 -10.34
CA PRO A 397 5.42 27.39 -11.69
C PRO A 397 4.52 26.62 -12.65
N GLN A 398 3.67 27.34 -13.38
CA GLN A 398 2.71 26.75 -14.32
C GLN A 398 3.20 26.79 -15.78
N ASN A 399 4.31 27.47 -16.07
CA ASN A 399 4.89 27.59 -17.41
C ASN A 399 5.57 26.30 -17.90
N GLN A 400 5.79 25.34 -16.99
CA GLN A 400 6.17 23.96 -17.30
C GLN A 400 5.27 23.03 -16.50
N ILE A 401 5.10 21.80 -16.99
CA ILE A 401 4.39 20.75 -16.27
C ILE A 401 5.28 20.26 -15.14
N LEU A 402 4.94 20.66 -13.92
CA LEU A 402 5.46 20.07 -12.69
C LEU A 402 4.43 19.08 -12.14
N VAL A 403 4.91 17.98 -11.59
CA VAL A 403 4.09 16.94 -10.94
C VAL A 403 4.51 16.78 -9.49
N PRO A 404 3.58 16.50 -8.56
CA PRO A 404 3.94 16.15 -7.19
C PRO A 404 4.91 14.98 -7.17
N PHE A 405 5.98 15.09 -6.39
CA PHE A 405 6.97 14.04 -6.22
C PHE A 405 6.56 13.12 -5.08
N ILE A 406 5.66 12.18 -5.39
CA ILE A 406 5.16 11.16 -4.47
C ILE A 406 5.58 9.82 -5.07
N LEU A 407 6.63 9.23 -4.51
CA LEU A 407 7.13 7.92 -4.97
C LEU A 407 6.79 6.85 -3.94
N THR A 408 6.08 5.84 -4.40
CA THR A 408 5.79 4.62 -3.64
C THR A 408 7.03 3.77 -3.52
N GLN A 409 6.98 2.68 -2.74
CA GLN A 409 8.03 1.65 -2.73
C GLN A 409 8.45 1.37 -4.18
N SER A 410 9.69 1.68 -4.54
CA SER A 410 10.16 1.72 -5.93
C SER A 410 11.67 1.66 -5.93
N GLY A 411 12.25 0.81 -6.80
CA GLY A 411 13.70 0.71 -6.96
C GLY A 411 14.34 1.94 -7.60
N LEU A 412 13.55 2.81 -8.24
CA LEU A 412 14.04 3.94 -9.01
C LEU A 412 14.26 5.21 -8.16
N LYS A 413 13.73 5.28 -6.93
CA LYS A 413 13.69 6.52 -6.12
C LYS A 413 15.04 7.24 -6.05
N PRO A 414 16.15 6.59 -5.65
CA PRO A 414 17.42 7.30 -5.47
C PRO A 414 18.00 7.82 -6.79
N LEU A 415 17.59 7.23 -7.92
CA LEU A 415 18.10 7.51 -9.26
C LEU A 415 17.21 8.49 -10.03
N THR A 416 16.07 8.88 -9.47
CA THR A 416 15.15 9.81 -10.13
C THR A 416 15.79 11.17 -10.37
N SER A 417 16.48 11.74 -9.38
CA SER A 417 17.21 13.00 -9.55
C SER A 417 18.37 13.09 -8.57
N VAL A 418 19.38 13.89 -8.92
CA VAL A 418 20.54 14.15 -8.05
C VAL A 418 20.11 14.71 -6.70
N SER A 419 19.07 15.55 -6.65
CA SER A 419 18.52 16.09 -5.39
C SER A 419 18.04 14.99 -4.45
N ILE A 420 17.42 13.94 -4.98
CA ILE A 420 16.95 12.81 -4.17
C ILE A 420 18.12 11.92 -3.75
N SER A 421 19.07 11.64 -4.64
CA SER A 421 20.28 10.91 -4.27
C SER A 421 21.01 11.57 -3.09
N ARG A 422 21.16 12.91 -3.14
CA ARG A 422 21.77 13.68 -2.04
C ARG A 422 20.99 13.55 -0.74
N ARG A 423 19.66 13.57 -0.78
CA ARG A 423 18.81 13.39 0.41
C ARG A 423 19.06 12.05 1.11
N TYR A 424 19.24 10.97 0.34
CA TYR A 424 19.59 9.64 0.89
C TYR A 424 20.98 9.64 1.53
N VAL A 425 21.99 10.19 0.84
CA VAL A 425 23.38 10.25 1.33
C VAL A 425 23.48 11.12 2.59
N GLU A 426 22.86 12.29 2.59
CA GLU A 426 22.86 13.19 3.74
C GLU A 426 22.19 12.56 4.95
N LEU A 427 21.05 11.88 4.78
CA LEU A 427 20.42 11.13 5.87
C LEU A 427 21.35 10.02 6.37
N PHE A 428 21.94 9.22 5.49
CA PHE A 428 22.87 8.16 5.87
C PHE A 428 24.03 8.70 6.70
N ASP A 429 24.70 9.76 6.24
CA ASP A 429 25.81 10.38 6.95
C ASP A 429 25.39 10.89 8.32
N LYS A 430 24.17 11.42 8.46
CA LYS A 430 23.65 11.83 9.76
C LYS A 430 23.37 10.64 10.67
N LEU A 431 22.72 9.59 10.18
CA LEU A 431 22.46 8.38 10.96
C LEU A 431 23.77 7.68 11.38
N LYS A 432 24.79 7.68 10.51
CA LYS A 432 26.15 7.24 10.80
C LYS A 432 26.79 8.01 11.96
N ASN A 433 26.42 9.27 12.17
CA ASN A 433 26.93 10.09 13.28
C ASN A 433 26.11 9.98 14.58
N SER A 434 25.07 9.13 14.61
CA SER A 434 24.29 8.84 15.82
C SER A 434 24.89 7.69 16.62
N ASP A 435 24.66 7.66 17.93
CA ASP A 435 24.99 6.53 18.81
C ASP A 435 24.11 5.31 18.52
N ALA A 436 22.87 5.54 18.10
CA ALA A 436 21.94 4.50 17.68
C ALA A 436 20.86 5.02 16.72
N ILE A 437 20.17 4.08 16.09
CA ILE A 437 19.11 4.32 15.13
C ILE A 437 17.82 3.71 15.66
N ILE A 438 16.73 4.45 15.59
CA ILE A 438 15.39 4.02 15.99
C ILE A 438 14.48 4.06 14.76
N VAL A 439 13.81 2.96 14.46
CA VAL A 439 12.88 2.84 13.34
C VAL A 439 11.49 2.56 13.89
N ILE A 440 10.51 3.35 13.47
CA ILE A 440 9.14 3.34 14.01
C ILE A 440 8.14 3.29 12.87
N GLY A 441 7.24 2.30 12.90
CA GLY A 441 6.13 2.22 11.94
C GLY A 441 6.55 1.96 10.49
N TYR A 442 7.82 1.66 10.24
CA TYR A 442 8.32 1.21 8.95
C TYR A 442 8.40 -0.31 8.94
N ASN A 443 7.79 -0.92 7.91
CA ASN A 443 7.81 -2.36 7.72
C ASN A 443 8.96 -2.73 6.77
N PHE A 444 9.97 -3.42 7.30
CA PHE A 444 11.05 -3.95 6.48
C PHE A 444 10.52 -5.10 5.63
N ASN A 445 10.18 -4.82 4.36
CA ASN A 445 9.79 -5.79 3.35
C ASN A 445 10.83 -5.82 2.21
N THR A 446 10.66 -6.71 1.23
CA THR A 446 11.57 -6.81 0.09
C THR A 446 11.49 -5.62 -0.88
N ASP A 447 10.43 -4.82 -0.77
CA ASP A 447 9.99 -3.89 -1.80
C ASP A 447 10.78 -2.57 -1.76
N ASP A 448 11.19 -2.14 -0.57
CA ASP A 448 12.07 -0.97 -0.35
C ASP A 448 13.54 -1.38 -0.13
N SER A 449 14.06 -2.23 -1.02
CA SER A 449 15.43 -2.77 -0.94
C SER A 449 16.54 -1.73 -0.80
N HIS A 450 16.34 -0.50 -1.30
CA HIS A 450 17.30 0.60 -1.21
C HIS A 450 17.31 1.28 0.18
N ILE A 451 16.15 1.45 0.83
CA ILE A 451 16.09 1.90 2.24
C ILE A 451 16.63 0.80 3.15
N ASN A 452 16.28 -0.47 2.88
CA ASN A 452 16.84 -1.61 3.62
C ASN A 452 18.36 -1.69 3.47
N GLY A 453 18.88 -1.42 2.26
CA GLY A 453 20.31 -1.34 1.98
C GLY A 453 21.01 -0.27 2.82
N LEU A 454 20.41 0.92 2.93
CA LEU A 454 20.89 2.01 3.80
C LEU A 454 21.03 1.55 5.26
N PHE A 455 19.99 0.90 5.82
CA PHE A 455 20.05 0.40 7.20
C PHE A 455 21.02 -0.77 7.37
N ARG A 456 21.09 -1.67 6.40
CA ARG A 456 22.06 -2.79 6.41
C ARG A 456 23.49 -2.25 6.48
N GLU A 457 23.83 -1.26 5.66
CA GLU A 457 25.17 -0.67 5.66
C GLU A 457 25.51 0.00 7.00
N LEU A 458 24.54 0.72 7.60
CA LEU A 458 24.70 1.29 8.94
C LEU A 458 24.96 0.22 10.01
N ILE A 459 24.36 -0.96 9.89
CA ILE A 459 24.50 -2.04 10.88
C ILE A 459 25.80 -2.82 10.67
N GLU A 460 26.07 -3.27 9.44
CA GLU A 460 27.15 -4.22 9.15
C GLU A 460 28.51 -3.56 8.98
N ILE A 461 28.54 -2.36 8.40
CA ILE A 461 29.79 -1.64 8.11
C ILE A 461 30.07 -0.61 9.20
N GLU A 462 29.06 0.18 9.58
CA GLU A 462 29.22 1.26 10.57
C GLU A 462 28.94 0.80 12.03
N GLY A 463 28.57 -0.47 12.22
CA GLY A 463 28.40 -1.07 13.54
C GLY A 463 27.27 -0.46 14.38
N LYS A 464 26.26 0.16 13.75
CA LYS A 464 25.19 0.86 14.48
C LYS A 464 24.20 -0.10 15.11
N LYS A 465 23.74 0.28 16.31
CA LYS A 465 22.61 -0.35 16.98
C LYS A 465 21.29 0.15 16.37
N LEU A 466 20.43 -0.79 16.00
CA LEU A 466 19.09 -0.55 15.49
C LEU A 466 18.05 -0.97 16.53
N PHE A 467 17.16 -0.05 16.88
CA PHE A 467 15.95 -0.30 17.66
C PHE A 467 14.75 -0.24 16.73
N TRP A 468 14.02 -1.34 16.59
CA TRP A 468 12.80 -1.38 15.79
C TRP A 468 11.57 -1.43 16.69
N VAL A 469 10.79 -0.35 16.69
CA VAL A 469 9.55 -0.24 17.47
C VAL A 469 8.40 -0.80 16.63
N ASN A 470 7.78 -1.87 17.14
CA ASN A 470 6.74 -2.62 16.45
C ASN A 470 5.52 -2.83 17.36
N ILE A 471 4.35 -3.02 16.77
CA ILE A 471 3.08 -3.29 17.48
C ILE A 471 2.76 -4.78 17.60
N LYS A 472 3.46 -5.64 16.84
CA LYS A 472 3.31 -7.10 16.93
C LYS A 472 3.86 -7.62 18.26
N GLU A 473 3.21 -8.61 18.86
CA GLU A 473 3.72 -9.26 20.08
C GLU A 473 5.11 -9.86 19.87
N ASP A 474 6.01 -9.73 20.85
CA ASP A 474 7.41 -10.18 20.74
C ASP A 474 7.47 -11.71 20.64
N THR A 475 7.60 -12.21 19.41
CA THR A 475 7.94 -13.61 19.15
C THR A 475 9.40 -13.69 18.72
N LYS A 476 10.08 -14.80 19.07
CA LYS A 476 11.45 -15.08 18.60
C LYS A 476 11.59 -14.99 17.08
N ASP A 477 10.48 -15.13 16.36
CA ASP A 477 10.40 -15.08 14.90
C ASP A 477 10.50 -13.66 14.35
N ILE A 478 10.06 -12.61 15.05
CA ILE A 478 10.06 -11.23 14.53
C ILE A 478 11.48 -10.69 14.34
N ARG A 479 12.38 -10.92 15.30
CA ARG A 479 13.78 -10.49 15.16
C ARG A 479 14.46 -11.25 14.01
N ARG A 480 14.13 -12.53 13.82
CA ARG A 480 14.64 -13.34 12.72
C ARG A 480 14.08 -12.86 11.37
N GLU A 481 12.79 -12.56 11.30
CA GLU A 481 12.13 -11.99 10.11
C GLU A 481 12.80 -10.67 9.70
N LEU A 482 13.02 -9.76 10.66
CA LEU A 482 13.72 -8.50 10.41
C LEU A 482 15.13 -8.73 9.83
N MET A 483 15.89 -9.69 10.38
CA MET A 483 17.23 -10.03 9.87
C MET A 483 17.16 -10.57 8.44
N ILE A 484 16.17 -11.40 8.11
CA ILE A 484 15.97 -11.94 6.76
C ILE A 484 15.62 -10.80 5.78
N ASN A 485 14.71 -9.91 6.16
CA ASN A 485 14.24 -8.82 5.31
C ASN A 485 15.33 -7.76 5.06
N LEU A 486 16.18 -7.50 6.07
CA LEU A 486 17.37 -6.66 5.93
C LEU A 486 18.56 -7.40 5.30
N ARG A 487 18.49 -8.73 5.14
CA ARG A 487 19.56 -9.59 4.64
C ARG A 487 20.85 -9.46 5.45
N LEU A 488 20.72 -9.51 6.79
CA LEU A 488 21.82 -9.35 7.74
C LEU A 488 22.48 -10.69 8.09
N ASP A 489 23.79 -10.66 8.28
CA ASP A 489 24.55 -11.78 8.84
C ASP A 489 24.17 -12.00 10.32
N MET A 490 24.08 -13.27 10.73
CA MET A 490 23.73 -13.69 12.09
C MET A 490 24.67 -13.12 13.16
N LYS A 491 25.93 -12.80 12.81
CA LYS A 491 26.87 -12.15 13.75
C LYS A 491 26.42 -10.76 14.22
N PHE A 492 25.59 -10.06 13.44
CA PHE A 492 25.08 -8.73 13.80
C PHE A 492 23.76 -8.78 14.57
N LYS A 493 23.29 -9.97 14.96
CA LYS A 493 22.05 -10.14 15.72
C LYS A 493 21.98 -9.18 16.91
N GLU A 494 23.05 -9.07 17.70
CA GLU A 494 23.11 -8.22 18.91
C GLU A 494 23.03 -6.71 18.64
N ASN A 495 23.25 -6.28 17.40
CA ASN A 495 23.06 -4.88 17.01
C ASN A 495 21.58 -4.53 16.79
N ILE A 496 20.69 -5.52 16.76
CA ILE A 496 19.26 -5.33 16.50
C ILE A 496 18.47 -5.62 17.77
N GLN A 497 17.59 -4.69 18.15
CA GLN A 497 16.66 -4.86 19.25
C GLN A 497 15.23 -4.52 18.79
N VAL A 498 14.29 -5.40 19.09
CA VAL A 498 12.86 -5.20 18.78
C VAL A 498 12.17 -4.73 20.05
N ILE A 499 11.42 -3.63 19.95
CA ILE A 499 10.64 -3.06 21.05
C ILE A 499 9.17 -3.18 20.67
N CYS A 500 8.49 -4.16 21.28
CA CYS A 500 7.07 -4.37 21.05
C CYS A 500 6.24 -3.49 21.99
N VAL A 501 5.37 -2.66 21.43
CA VAL A 501 4.54 -1.71 22.17
C VAL A 501 3.06 -1.92 21.92
N ASN A 502 2.23 -1.55 22.89
CA ASN A 502 0.78 -1.47 22.67
C ASN A 502 0.47 -0.36 21.64
N PRO A 503 -0.41 -0.61 20.65
CA PRO A 503 -0.68 0.34 19.56
C PRO A 503 -1.32 1.65 20.02
N ASP A 504 -2.13 1.62 21.08
CA ASP A 504 -2.86 2.78 21.57
C ASP A 504 -2.01 3.61 22.54
N THR A 505 -1.30 2.93 23.45
CA THR A 505 -0.56 3.59 24.53
C THR A 505 0.93 3.80 24.23
N ARG A 506 1.48 3.09 23.23
CA ARG A 506 2.92 3.08 22.87
C ARG A 506 3.84 2.66 24.02
N LEU A 507 3.28 1.96 25.01
CA LEU A 507 4.00 1.42 26.16
C LEU A 507 4.47 -0.01 25.87
N GLN A 508 5.68 -0.34 26.30
CA GLN A 508 6.13 -1.71 26.50
C GLN A 508 6.01 -2.02 27.99
N LYS A 509 5.09 -2.92 28.34
CA LYS A 509 4.68 -3.15 29.74
C LYS A 509 4.15 -1.85 30.34
N ASN A 510 4.98 -1.13 31.10
CA ASN A 510 4.62 0.13 31.76
C ASN A 510 5.50 1.33 31.34
N ASP A 511 6.53 1.10 30.52
CA ASP A 511 7.46 2.15 30.11
C ASP A 511 7.21 2.56 28.65
N ILE A 512 7.26 3.86 28.39
CA ILE A 512 7.22 4.39 27.02
C ILE A 512 8.47 3.96 26.25
N TRP A 513 8.33 3.70 24.95
CA TRP A 513 9.41 3.20 24.11
C TRP A 513 10.71 4.03 24.19
N LEU A 514 10.62 5.36 24.34
CA LEU A 514 11.79 6.22 24.53
C LEU A 514 12.61 5.86 25.76
N LYS A 515 11.93 5.62 26.89
CA LYS A 515 12.56 5.21 28.15
C LYS A 515 13.21 3.83 28.01
N VAL A 516 12.55 2.91 27.32
CA VAL A 516 13.10 1.58 27.02
C VAL A 516 14.41 1.71 26.21
N VAL A 517 14.40 2.50 25.13
CA VAL A 517 15.60 2.73 24.31
C VAL A 517 16.74 3.34 25.13
N SER A 518 16.45 4.36 25.93
CA SER A 518 17.44 5.00 26.79
C SER A 518 18.09 4.02 27.77
N ASN A 519 17.29 3.15 28.40
CA ASN A 519 17.79 2.11 29.30
C ASN A 519 18.68 1.08 28.60
N LEU A 520 18.41 0.77 27.32
CA LEU A 520 19.20 -0.19 26.53
C LEU A 520 20.48 0.42 25.96
N LEU A 521 20.52 1.74 25.81
CA LEU A 521 21.70 2.50 25.39
C LEU A 521 22.66 2.80 26.54
N THR A 522 22.15 2.83 27.76
CA THR A 522 22.95 3.07 28.97
C THR A 522 23.52 1.75 29.46
N PRO A 523 24.85 1.60 29.64
CA PRO A 523 25.42 0.38 30.19
C PRO A 523 24.83 0.11 31.58
N LYS A 524 24.38 -1.12 31.84
CA LYS A 524 24.22 -1.57 33.22
C LYS A 524 25.62 -1.65 33.84
N LEU A 525 25.90 -0.76 34.78
CA LEU A 525 27.11 -0.78 35.62
C LEU A 525 27.23 -2.10 36.37
#